data_AF-A0A7J6UIF1-F1
#
_entry.id   AF-A0A7J6UIF1-F1
#
_cell.length_a   1.000
_cell.length_b   1.000
_cell.length_c   1.000
_cell.angle_alpha   90.00
_cell.angle_beta   90.00
_cell.angle_gamma   90.00
#
_symmetry.space_group_name_H-M   'P 1'
#
loop_
_entity.id
_entity.type
_entity.pdbx_description
1 polymer ?
#
loop_
_entity_poly.entity_id
_entity_poly.type
_entity_poly.pdbx_seq_one_letter_code
_entity_poly.pdbx_strand_id
1 'polypeptide(L)'
;MTQKYSGFDGLVRTASSEASNDPLSMSSKSAVHPRPLGYRQVCLFESGPVFKHPALRSSRFTMRLDTDQYFPIDASHADPVTAMLAKGTYFLFSQVIHVAGGRVNHLDAVISLYNEAFGHKLRNSAFLEDVMANAKEDGMLMTANHPPYVFDLDFFAGEEYQHWFKFVASFDGFLNLGWLGNGVFTAGVALHAGDKTGVYSIPTAHQEQCMCQRDLLGDSLAHPEEQYGCVALRKEGRKFSYDFHGRGPALWECWRESDIVHSVERFGLRCDVFDKTEHGIPRWWCQKEDEEFIPVSKVRHFNS
;
A
#
# COMPACT_ATOMS: atom_id res chain seq x y z
N MET A 1 29.66 -3.38 2.23
CA MET A 1 28.63 -4.27 1.67
C MET A 1 27.33 -3.91 2.37
N THR A 2 26.50 -3.08 1.76
CA THR A 2 25.15 -2.75 2.22
C THR A 2 24.25 -3.93 1.85
N GLN A 3 23.73 -4.62 2.86
CA GLN A 3 22.71 -5.65 2.69
C GLN A 3 21.42 -4.90 2.35
N LYS A 4 21.02 -4.90 1.06
CA LYS A 4 19.71 -4.38 0.65
C LYS A 4 18.64 -5.09 1.49
N TYR A 5 17.61 -4.37 1.91
CA TYR A 5 16.48 -4.95 2.60
C TYR A 5 15.69 -5.81 1.59
N SER A 6 16.07 -7.08 1.44
CA SER A 6 15.48 -8.02 0.48
C SER A 6 14.01 -8.38 0.80
N GLY A 7 13.43 -7.78 1.85
CA GLY A 7 12.05 -7.98 2.25
C GLY A 7 11.02 -7.25 1.37
N PHE A 8 11.45 -6.34 0.49
CA PHE A 8 10.54 -5.52 -0.31
C PHE A 8 10.54 -5.82 -1.82
N ASP A 9 11.41 -6.70 -2.32
CA ASP A 9 11.55 -6.96 -3.76
C ASP A 9 10.27 -7.52 -4.42
N GLY A 10 9.28 -7.97 -3.64
CA GLY A 10 7.93 -8.35 -4.11
C GLY A 10 6.79 -7.39 -3.72
N LEU A 11 7.09 -6.32 -2.99
CA LEU A 11 6.10 -5.40 -2.38
C LEU A 11 6.11 -4.00 -2.98
N VAL A 12 7.21 -3.63 -3.64
CA VAL A 12 7.34 -2.35 -4.32
C VAL A 12 6.57 -2.39 -5.62
N ARG A 13 5.45 -1.65 -5.67
CA ARG A 13 4.74 -1.37 -6.92
C ARG A 13 5.09 0.02 -7.41
N THR A 14 5.44 0.13 -8.69
CA THR A 14 5.46 1.43 -9.37
C THR A 14 4.01 1.88 -9.51
N ALA A 15 3.66 3.03 -8.92
CA ALA A 15 2.39 3.64 -9.23
C ALA A 15 2.40 3.96 -10.73
N SER A 16 1.47 3.38 -11.50
CA SER A 16 1.37 3.67 -12.92
C SER A 16 1.23 5.17 -13.09
N SER A 17 2.19 5.79 -13.78
CA SER A 17 2.18 7.19 -14.11
C SER A 17 0.95 7.49 -14.96
N GLU A 18 -0.08 8.08 -14.36
CA GLU A 18 -1.05 8.90 -15.13
C GLU A 18 -0.42 10.26 -15.48
N ALA A 19 0.80 10.21 -15.99
CA ALA A 19 1.44 11.27 -16.74
C ALA A 19 1.91 10.60 -18.03
N SER A 20 1.34 11.03 -19.15
CA SER A 20 1.71 10.59 -20.50
C SER A 20 3.23 10.46 -20.66
N ASN A 21 3.71 9.29 -21.10
CA ASN A 21 5.09 9.04 -21.50
C ASN A 21 5.41 9.76 -22.83
N ASP A 22 5.18 11.06 -22.91
CA ASP A 22 5.70 11.90 -23.99
C ASP A 22 7.04 12.50 -23.53
N PRO A 23 8.19 12.02 -24.07
CA PRO A 23 9.52 12.49 -23.69
C PRO A 23 9.75 13.97 -24.00
N LEU A 24 8.89 14.59 -24.82
CA LEU A 24 8.95 16.02 -25.15
C LEU A 24 8.10 16.89 -24.22
N SER A 25 7.34 16.31 -23.28
CA SER A 25 6.54 17.09 -22.30
C SER A 25 7.27 17.41 -20.99
N MET A 26 8.47 16.86 -20.76
CA MET A 26 9.24 17.07 -19.52
C MET A 26 9.88 18.46 -19.37
N SER A 27 9.66 19.40 -20.29
CA SER A 27 10.28 20.75 -20.22
C SER A 27 9.35 21.87 -19.74
N SER A 28 8.12 21.61 -19.29
CA SER A 28 7.36 22.68 -18.63
C SER A 28 6.43 22.19 -17.53
N LYS A 29 6.73 22.68 -16.31
CA LYS A 29 5.88 22.75 -15.12
C LYS A 29 5.81 21.46 -14.31
N SER A 30 6.58 21.49 -13.21
CA SER A 30 6.11 21.11 -11.87
C SER A 30 4.68 21.62 -11.65
N ALA A 31 3.70 20.93 -12.20
CA ALA A 31 2.31 21.20 -11.97
C ALA A 31 2.05 20.68 -10.56
N VAL A 32 2.07 21.58 -9.58
CA VAL A 32 1.51 21.36 -8.24
C VAL A 32 0.22 20.57 -8.44
N HIS A 33 0.19 19.30 -8.02
CA HIS A 33 -0.96 18.45 -8.24
C HIS A 33 -2.13 19.11 -7.50
N PRO A 34 -3.15 19.66 -8.19
CA PRO A 34 -4.10 20.56 -7.56
C PRO A 34 -5.08 19.74 -6.74
N ARG A 35 -4.68 19.45 -5.50
CA ARG A 35 -5.52 18.74 -4.54
C ARG A 35 -6.49 19.70 -3.90
N PRO A 36 -7.76 19.32 -3.67
CA PRO A 36 -8.69 20.14 -2.92
C PRO A 36 -8.13 20.50 -1.55
N LEU A 37 -8.48 21.68 -1.02
CA LEU A 37 -8.03 22.13 0.29
C LEU A 37 -8.34 21.11 1.40
N GLY A 38 -9.52 20.49 1.35
CA GLY A 38 -9.91 19.43 2.29
C GLY A 38 -8.96 18.24 2.28
N TYR A 39 -8.50 17.80 1.11
CA TYR A 39 -7.55 16.68 1.00
C TYR A 39 -6.17 17.04 1.58
N ARG A 40 -5.73 18.29 1.38
CA ARG A 40 -4.47 18.81 1.97
C ARG A 40 -4.54 18.85 3.49
N GLN A 41 -5.68 19.29 4.03
CA GLN A 41 -5.97 19.29 5.47
C GLN A 41 -5.97 17.87 6.05
N VAL A 42 -6.56 16.89 5.35
CA VAL A 42 -6.50 15.47 5.74
C VAL A 42 -5.06 14.98 5.77
N CYS A 43 -4.27 15.24 4.73
CA CYS A 43 -2.86 14.86 4.70
C CYS A 43 -2.07 15.45 5.88
N LEU A 44 -2.29 16.74 6.20
CA LEU A 44 -1.68 17.39 7.35
C LEU A 44 -2.11 16.73 8.67
N PHE A 45 -3.42 16.53 8.86
CA PHE A 45 -3.99 15.96 10.08
C PHE A 45 -3.52 14.52 10.33
N GLU A 46 -3.53 13.69 9.29
CA GLU A 46 -3.12 12.28 9.38
C GLU A 46 -1.61 12.10 9.54
N SER A 47 -0.82 13.12 9.21
CA SER A 47 0.65 13.07 9.38
C SER A 47 1.12 13.35 10.80
N GLY A 48 0.27 13.89 11.69
CA GLY A 48 0.74 14.32 13.01
C GLY A 48 -0.36 14.51 14.06
N PRO A 49 -1.29 15.45 13.86
CA PRO A 49 -2.32 15.78 14.86
C PRO A 49 -3.19 14.60 15.26
N VAL A 50 -3.50 13.69 14.34
CA VAL A 50 -4.33 12.50 14.61
C VAL A 50 -3.77 11.67 15.78
N PHE A 51 -2.44 11.54 15.88
CA PHE A 51 -1.79 10.69 16.90
C PHE A 51 -1.90 11.26 18.32
N LYS A 52 -2.24 12.55 18.47
CA LYS A 52 -2.48 13.20 19.76
C LYS A 52 -3.96 13.45 20.04
N HIS A 53 -4.84 12.97 19.17
CA HIS A 53 -6.27 13.21 19.30
C HIS A 53 -6.81 12.60 20.62
N PRO A 54 -7.63 13.32 21.41
CA PRO A 54 -8.12 12.84 22.69
C PRO A 54 -8.81 11.47 22.66
N ALA A 55 -9.49 11.15 21.55
CA ALA A 55 -10.15 9.86 21.37
C ALA A 55 -9.17 8.66 21.34
N LEU A 56 -7.89 8.89 21.04
CA LEU A 56 -6.86 7.84 20.99
C LEU A 56 -6.08 7.69 22.30
N ARG A 57 -6.30 8.55 23.31
CA ARG A 57 -5.50 8.59 24.55
C ARG A 57 -5.50 7.29 25.37
N SER A 58 -6.53 6.47 25.21
CA SER A 58 -6.66 5.19 25.94
C SER A 58 -6.06 4.01 25.19
N SER A 59 -5.60 4.22 23.95
CA SER A 59 -5.05 3.19 23.08
C SER A 59 -3.54 3.37 22.95
N ARG A 60 -2.80 2.27 23.04
CA ARG A 60 -1.38 2.24 22.64
C ARG A 60 -1.22 2.02 21.13
N PHE A 61 -2.10 1.25 20.52
CA PHE A 61 -2.07 0.98 19.08
C PHE A 61 -3.33 1.51 18.42
N THR A 62 -3.19 1.98 17.18
CA THR A 62 -4.34 2.30 16.33
C THR A 62 -4.16 1.72 14.94
N MET A 63 -5.26 1.31 14.33
CA MET A 63 -5.31 0.86 12.95
C MET A 63 -6.12 1.84 12.13
N ARG A 64 -5.50 2.46 11.13
CA ARG A 64 -6.20 3.30 10.16
C ARG A 64 -6.81 2.42 9.09
N LEU A 65 -8.09 2.65 8.81
CA LEU A 65 -8.86 2.06 7.72
C LEU A 65 -9.41 3.17 6.83
N ASP A 66 -9.50 2.91 5.53
CA ASP A 66 -10.24 3.79 4.61
C ASP A 66 -11.69 3.33 4.42
N THR A 67 -12.55 4.22 3.94
CA THR A 67 -13.99 3.99 3.76
C THR A 67 -14.34 2.98 2.68
N ASP A 68 -13.45 2.77 1.72
CA ASP A 68 -13.54 1.82 0.61
C ASP A 68 -12.51 0.68 0.73
N GLN A 69 -11.95 0.50 1.92
CA GLN A 69 -11.02 -0.57 2.24
C GLN A 69 -11.74 -1.75 2.91
N TYR A 70 -11.31 -2.97 2.59
CA TYR A 70 -11.79 -4.19 3.25
C TYR A 70 -10.79 -5.33 3.14
N PHE A 71 -11.05 -6.40 3.91
CA PHE A 71 -10.29 -7.64 3.88
C PHE A 71 -11.01 -8.64 2.94
N PRO A 72 -10.38 -9.07 1.83
CA PRO A 72 -10.95 -10.01 0.87
C PRO A 72 -10.97 -11.47 1.38
N ILE A 73 -10.45 -11.73 2.58
CA ILE A 73 -10.50 -13.02 3.30
C ILE A 73 -10.86 -12.81 4.77
N ASP A 74 -11.15 -13.89 5.49
CA ASP A 74 -11.26 -13.83 6.95
C ASP A 74 -9.91 -13.46 7.59
N ALA A 75 -9.89 -12.30 8.25
CA ALA A 75 -8.73 -11.74 8.93
C ALA A 75 -8.69 -12.12 10.43
N SER A 76 -9.65 -12.90 10.94
CA SER A 76 -9.79 -13.22 12.36
C SER A 76 -8.57 -13.90 12.99
N HIS A 77 -7.77 -14.59 12.18
CA HIS A 77 -6.58 -15.33 12.62
C HIS A 77 -5.32 -14.48 12.74
N ALA A 78 -5.33 -13.24 12.25
CA ALA A 78 -4.15 -12.39 12.23
C ALA A 78 -4.39 -11.12 13.04
N ASP A 79 -3.80 -11.06 14.23
CA ASP A 79 -3.79 -9.87 15.06
C ASP A 79 -2.56 -9.00 14.75
N PRO A 80 -2.73 -7.83 14.10
CA PRO A 80 -1.62 -6.91 13.83
C PRO A 80 -0.87 -6.48 15.09
N VAL A 81 -1.57 -6.31 16.21
CA VAL A 81 -0.97 -5.78 17.43
C VAL A 81 -0.01 -6.80 18.03
N THR A 82 -0.42 -8.07 18.08
CA THR A 82 0.47 -9.17 18.48
C THR A 82 1.70 -9.25 17.57
N ALA A 83 1.55 -9.07 16.25
CA ALA A 83 2.68 -9.06 15.32
C ALA A 83 3.64 -7.88 15.56
N MET A 84 3.12 -6.69 15.87
CA MET A 84 3.95 -5.52 16.24
C MET A 84 4.74 -5.78 17.51
N LEU A 85 4.09 -6.30 18.55
CA LEU A 85 4.71 -6.57 19.84
C LEU A 85 5.80 -7.63 19.71
N ALA A 86 5.53 -8.73 18.99
CA ALA A 86 6.49 -9.81 18.78
C ALA A 86 7.76 -9.35 18.03
N LYS A 87 7.61 -8.45 17.04
CA LYS A 87 8.72 -7.93 16.23
C LYS A 87 9.33 -6.64 16.78
N GLY A 88 8.73 -6.04 17.80
CA GLY A 88 9.13 -4.73 18.34
C GLY A 88 9.04 -3.59 17.32
N THR A 89 8.06 -3.65 16.39
CA THR A 89 7.87 -2.63 15.35
C THR A 89 6.93 -1.52 15.84
N TYR A 90 7.13 -0.30 15.33
CA TYR A 90 6.28 0.86 15.63
C TYR A 90 5.25 1.13 14.54
N PHE A 91 5.47 0.58 13.35
CA PHE A 91 4.64 0.84 12.19
C PHE A 91 4.51 -0.42 11.33
N LEU A 92 3.26 -0.82 11.05
CA LEU A 92 2.94 -1.82 10.03
C LEU A 92 2.17 -1.18 8.88
N PHE A 93 2.51 -1.58 7.67
CA PHE A 93 1.83 -1.18 6.44
C PHE A 93 1.63 -2.40 5.53
N SER A 94 0.56 -2.41 4.75
CA SER A 94 0.32 -3.50 3.80
C SER A 94 1.25 -3.43 2.59
N GLN A 95 1.46 -2.24 2.03
CA GLN A 95 2.22 -2.07 0.80
C GLN A 95 3.03 -0.78 0.76
N VAL A 96 3.98 -0.75 -0.17
CA VAL A 96 4.77 0.44 -0.51
C VAL A 96 4.65 0.76 -1.99
N ILE A 97 4.68 2.04 -2.32
CA ILE A 97 4.80 2.50 -3.71
C ILE A 97 5.88 3.56 -3.83
N HIS A 98 6.42 3.71 -5.03
CA HIS A 98 7.10 4.94 -5.42
C HIS A 98 6.08 5.99 -5.85
N VAL A 99 6.04 7.09 -5.11
CA VAL A 99 5.15 8.21 -5.39
C VAL A 99 5.84 9.16 -6.36
N ALA A 100 5.14 9.55 -7.42
CA ALA A 100 5.60 10.55 -8.37
C ALA A 100 6.01 11.87 -7.69
N GLY A 101 7.13 12.47 -8.13
CA GLY A 101 7.73 13.62 -7.46
C GLY A 101 6.80 14.82 -7.28
N GLY A 102 5.85 15.07 -8.20
CA GLY A 102 4.85 16.13 -8.04
C GLY A 102 3.95 16.00 -6.78
N ARG A 103 3.87 14.81 -6.15
CA ARG A 103 3.07 14.55 -4.94
C ARG A 103 3.90 14.57 -3.64
N VAL A 104 5.22 14.59 -3.76
CA VAL A 104 6.20 14.66 -2.66
C VAL A 104 7.25 15.75 -2.94
N ASN A 105 6.87 16.77 -3.71
CA ASN A 105 7.80 17.71 -4.31
C ASN A 105 8.66 18.42 -3.24
N HIS A 106 9.98 18.36 -3.36
CA HIS A 106 10.95 18.90 -2.40
C HIS A 106 10.92 18.28 -0.99
N LEU A 107 10.13 17.22 -0.75
CA LEU A 107 10.09 16.56 0.56
C LEU A 107 11.45 15.91 0.88
N ASP A 108 12.14 15.38 -0.12
CA ASP A 108 13.51 14.86 -0.04
C ASP A 108 14.53 15.90 0.46
N ALA A 109 14.42 17.14 -0.02
CA ALA A 109 15.25 18.25 0.42
C ALA A 109 14.94 18.63 1.88
N VAL A 110 13.67 18.59 2.28
CA VAL A 110 13.23 18.86 3.66
C VAL A 110 13.69 17.76 4.61
N ILE A 111 13.65 16.50 4.19
CA ILE A 111 14.22 15.36 4.93
C ILE A 111 15.73 15.59 5.14
N SER A 112 16.44 15.94 4.07
CA SER A 112 17.89 16.20 4.12
C SER A 112 18.22 17.37 5.06
N LEU A 113 17.46 18.45 4.99
CA LEU A 113 17.64 19.64 5.83
C LEU A 113 17.35 19.34 7.31
N TYR A 114 16.28 18.61 7.61
CA TYR A 114 15.99 18.18 8.99
C TYR A 114 17.16 17.38 9.57
N ASN A 115 17.69 16.47 8.77
CA ASN A 115 18.78 15.61 9.18
C ASN A 115 20.07 16.42 9.47
N GLU A 116 20.41 17.37 8.62
CA GLU A 116 21.55 18.28 8.81
C GLU A 116 21.35 19.18 10.05
N ALA A 117 20.19 19.81 10.18
CA ALA A 117 19.93 20.82 11.20
C ALA A 117 19.88 20.24 12.63
N PHE A 118 19.34 19.04 12.80
CA PHE A 118 19.15 18.46 14.14
C PHE A 118 20.18 17.39 14.50
N GLY A 119 21.25 17.27 13.69
CA GLY A 119 22.36 16.37 13.99
C GLY A 119 21.92 14.92 14.13
N HIS A 120 20.77 14.56 13.56
CA HIS A 120 20.46 13.17 13.32
C HIS A 120 21.56 12.70 12.37
N LYS A 121 22.51 11.92 12.89
CA LYS A 121 23.13 10.93 12.03
C LYS A 121 21.94 10.11 11.61
N LEU A 122 21.54 10.17 10.34
CA LEU A 122 20.64 9.18 9.75
C LEU A 122 21.02 7.89 10.46
N ARG A 123 20.10 7.28 11.21
CA ARG A 123 20.26 5.86 11.36
C ARG A 123 20.27 5.42 9.91
N ASN A 124 21.43 5.03 9.39
CA ASN A 124 21.61 4.43 8.07
C ASN A 124 20.85 3.10 8.14
N SER A 125 19.54 3.22 8.29
CA SER A 125 18.58 2.16 8.26
C SER A 125 18.37 1.90 6.80
N ALA A 126 18.36 0.64 6.45
CA ALA A 126 18.10 0.24 5.09
C ALA A 126 16.73 0.78 4.64
N PHE A 127 15.76 0.89 5.56
CA PHE A 127 14.46 1.47 5.26
C PHE A 127 14.54 2.94 4.81
N LEU A 128 15.39 3.76 5.41
CA LEU A 128 15.57 5.15 4.96
C LEU A 128 16.31 5.24 3.62
N GLU A 129 17.28 4.36 3.40
CA GLU A 129 17.93 4.24 2.09
C GLU A 129 16.91 3.88 1.01
N ASP A 130 16.00 2.94 1.27
CA ASP A 130 14.93 2.55 0.36
C ASP A 130 13.91 3.68 0.13
N VAL A 131 13.56 4.44 1.17
CA VAL A 131 12.69 5.64 1.07
C VAL A 131 13.27 6.67 0.11
N MET A 132 14.59 6.88 0.19
CA MET A 132 15.31 7.93 -0.54
C MET A 132 15.92 7.46 -1.87
N ALA A 133 15.89 6.16 -2.17
CA ALA A 133 16.62 5.55 -3.29
C ALA A 133 16.36 6.26 -4.62
N ASN A 134 15.10 6.60 -4.90
CA ASN A 134 14.67 7.22 -6.17
C ASN A 134 14.49 8.75 -6.07
N ALA A 135 14.86 9.36 -4.94
CA ALA A 135 14.67 10.79 -4.71
C ALA A 135 15.57 11.63 -5.63
N LYS A 136 16.82 11.21 -5.83
CA LYS A 136 17.80 11.96 -6.60
C LYS A 136 17.63 11.82 -8.11
N GLU A 137 17.20 10.64 -8.56
CA GLU A 137 17.08 10.32 -9.99
C GLU A 137 15.76 10.86 -10.56
N ASP A 138 14.65 10.55 -9.89
CA ASP A 138 13.30 10.79 -10.44
C ASP A 138 12.44 11.71 -9.56
N GLY A 139 13.01 12.24 -8.46
CA GLY A 139 12.25 13.02 -7.47
C GLY A 139 11.21 12.20 -6.73
N MET A 140 11.26 10.86 -6.82
CA MET A 140 10.28 9.96 -6.23
C MET A 140 10.69 9.52 -4.83
N LEU A 141 9.71 9.30 -3.95
CA LEU A 141 9.93 8.68 -2.65
C LEU A 141 9.19 7.35 -2.56
N MET A 142 9.81 6.34 -1.96
CA MET A 142 9.06 5.17 -1.51
C MET A 142 8.22 5.57 -0.31
N THR A 143 6.94 5.23 -0.33
CA THR A 143 6.00 5.54 0.75
C THR A 143 5.19 4.30 1.08
N ALA A 144 4.88 4.08 2.35
CA ALA A 144 3.80 3.17 2.70
C ALA A 144 2.51 3.67 2.06
N ASN A 145 1.75 2.77 1.44
CA ASN A 145 0.66 3.16 0.57
C ASN A 145 -0.58 2.33 0.85
N HIS A 146 -1.74 2.95 0.71
CA HIS A 146 -3.06 2.49 1.13
C HIS A 146 -3.13 1.83 2.53
N PRO A 147 -4.06 2.27 3.39
CA PRO A 147 -4.33 1.53 4.62
C PRO A 147 -4.72 0.06 4.30
N PRO A 148 -4.54 -0.86 5.25
CA PRO A 148 -4.45 -0.60 6.68
C PRO A 148 -3.03 -0.24 7.10
N TYR A 149 -2.98 0.72 8.02
CA TYR A 149 -1.76 1.08 8.72
C TYR A 149 -1.96 0.83 10.20
N VAL A 150 -0.99 0.21 10.85
CA VAL A 150 -1.03 0.00 12.30
C VAL A 150 0.12 0.77 12.93
N PHE A 151 -0.22 1.63 13.89
CA PHE A 151 0.67 2.61 14.48
C PHE A 151 0.81 2.33 15.98
N ASP A 152 2.05 2.35 16.51
CA ASP A 152 2.33 2.47 17.94
C ASP A 152 2.23 3.95 18.34
N LEU A 153 1.15 4.32 19.02
CA LEU A 153 0.84 5.69 19.40
C LEU A 153 1.88 6.28 20.37
N ASP A 154 2.59 5.46 21.16
CA ASP A 154 3.65 5.98 22.03
C ASP A 154 4.79 6.58 21.20
N PHE A 155 5.12 5.94 20.07
CA PHE A 155 6.11 6.46 19.11
C PHE A 155 5.57 7.69 18.37
N PHE A 156 4.39 7.58 17.75
CA PHE A 156 3.84 8.66 16.91
C PHE A 156 3.38 9.89 17.68
N ALA A 157 2.93 9.75 18.93
CA ALA A 157 2.62 10.87 19.82
C ALA A 157 3.86 11.39 20.56
N GLY A 158 4.95 10.61 20.55
CA GLY A 158 6.22 10.90 21.20
C GLY A 158 6.92 12.15 20.65
N GLU A 159 7.88 12.66 21.43
CA GLU A 159 8.56 13.93 21.15
C GLU A 159 9.33 13.91 19.82
N GLU A 160 10.06 12.83 19.53
CA GLU A 160 10.90 12.71 18.33
C GLU A 160 10.08 12.81 17.03
N TYR A 161 9.07 11.96 16.87
CA TYR A 161 8.21 12.00 15.69
C TYR A 161 7.47 13.34 15.56
N GLN A 162 7.03 13.90 16.68
CA GLN A 162 6.26 15.15 16.68
C GLN A 162 7.15 16.37 16.41
N HIS A 163 8.43 16.29 16.75
CA HIS A 163 9.43 17.28 16.36
C HIS A 163 9.63 17.26 14.84
N TRP A 164 9.82 16.08 14.25
CA TRP A 164 9.83 15.90 12.78
C TRP A 164 8.58 16.48 12.11
N PHE A 165 7.40 16.07 12.57
CA PHE A 165 6.14 16.53 11.99
C PHE A 165 6.03 18.06 12.03
N LYS A 166 6.33 18.69 13.17
CA LYS A 166 6.29 20.16 13.30
C LYS A 166 7.28 20.84 12.36
N PHE A 167 8.49 20.29 12.23
CA PHE A 167 9.49 20.82 11.30
C PHE A 167 8.97 20.78 9.86
N VAL A 168 8.47 19.63 9.40
CA VAL A 168 7.93 19.47 8.04
C VAL A 168 6.72 20.38 7.82
N ALA A 169 5.80 20.41 8.78
CA ALA A 169 4.61 21.24 8.69
C ALA A 169 4.94 22.73 8.60
N SER A 170 6.08 23.19 9.14
CA SER A 170 6.48 24.60 9.08
C SER A 170 6.79 25.12 7.68
N PHE A 171 6.99 24.23 6.70
CA PHE A 171 7.21 24.59 5.30
C PHE A 171 5.91 24.79 4.51
N ASP A 172 4.75 24.57 5.14
CA ASP A 172 3.42 24.60 4.49
C ASP A 172 3.32 23.71 3.24
N GLY A 173 4.18 22.70 3.08
CA GLY A 173 4.21 21.84 1.89
C GLY A 173 2.90 21.05 1.66
N PHE A 174 2.15 20.75 2.73
CA PHE A 174 0.80 20.21 2.61
C PHE A 174 -0.14 21.16 1.88
N LEU A 175 -0.10 22.45 2.24
CA LEU A 175 -1.02 23.47 1.72
C LEU A 175 -0.54 24.02 0.37
N ASN A 176 0.75 24.20 0.17
CA ASN A 176 1.32 24.86 -1.01
C ASN A 176 1.72 23.86 -2.11
N LEU A 177 2.24 22.68 -1.73
CA LEU A 177 2.77 21.67 -2.65
C LEU A 177 1.89 20.43 -2.75
N GLY A 178 0.90 20.28 -1.86
CA GLY A 178 -0.01 19.15 -1.86
C GLY A 178 0.64 17.84 -1.41
N TRP A 179 1.65 17.90 -0.51
CA TRP A 179 2.31 16.70 0.02
C TRP A 179 1.32 15.65 0.49
N LEU A 180 1.58 14.40 0.11
CA LEU A 180 0.86 13.28 0.67
C LEU A 180 1.26 13.04 2.14
N GLY A 181 0.26 12.78 2.99
CA GLY A 181 0.53 12.43 4.38
C GLY A 181 1.33 11.13 4.53
N ASN A 182 1.13 10.16 3.65
CA ASN A 182 1.88 8.91 3.67
C ASN A 182 3.37 9.06 3.38
N GLY A 183 3.75 10.00 2.52
CA GLY A 183 5.16 10.36 2.33
C GLY A 183 5.77 10.93 3.60
N VAL A 184 5.05 11.83 4.29
CA VAL A 184 5.56 12.51 5.49
C VAL A 184 5.72 11.56 6.67
N PHE A 185 4.70 10.73 6.97
CA PHE A 185 4.85 9.79 8.09
C PHE A 185 5.82 8.65 7.75
N THR A 186 5.90 8.20 6.49
CA THR A 186 6.88 7.15 6.12
C THR A 186 8.30 7.65 6.32
N ALA A 187 8.59 8.89 5.88
CA ALA A 187 9.88 9.52 6.11
C ALA A 187 10.18 9.71 7.61
N GLY A 188 9.19 10.14 8.40
CA GLY A 188 9.35 10.28 9.85
C GLY A 188 9.65 8.96 10.56
N VAL A 189 8.97 7.89 10.16
CA VAL A 189 9.26 6.53 10.64
C VAL A 189 10.67 6.11 10.23
N ALA A 190 11.06 6.31 8.97
CA ALA A 190 12.40 5.95 8.49
C ALA A 190 13.51 6.70 9.25
N LEU A 191 13.30 7.97 9.58
CA LEU A 191 14.24 8.78 10.37
C LEU A 191 14.36 8.31 11.83
N HIS A 192 13.24 8.02 12.49
CA HIS A 192 13.21 7.84 13.95
C HIS A 192 13.04 6.38 14.41
N ALA A 193 12.24 5.59 13.71
CA ALA A 193 12.07 4.17 13.99
C ALA A 193 13.18 3.31 13.37
N GLY A 194 13.75 3.75 12.24
CA GLY A 194 14.69 2.95 11.45
C GLY A 194 14.04 1.65 10.98
N ASP A 195 14.70 0.52 11.20
CA ASP A 195 14.22 -0.81 10.78
C ASP A 195 13.11 -1.39 11.70
N LYS A 196 12.57 -0.60 12.65
CA LYS A 196 11.42 -0.99 13.48
C LYS A 196 10.08 -0.80 12.75
N THR A 197 10.04 -1.25 11.51
CA THR A 197 8.86 -1.27 10.64
C THR A 197 8.58 -2.70 10.21
N GLY A 198 7.38 -2.95 9.70
CA GLY A 198 7.04 -4.26 9.18
C GLY A 198 5.93 -4.20 8.16
N VAL A 199 5.83 -5.29 7.40
CA VAL A 199 4.76 -5.47 6.43
C VAL A 199 3.62 -6.21 7.11
N TYR A 200 2.41 -5.69 6.92
CA TYR A 200 1.18 -6.29 7.36
C TYR A 200 0.75 -7.36 6.35
N SER A 201 0.70 -8.60 6.82
CA SER A 201 0.53 -9.78 5.97
C SER A 201 -0.92 -10.15 5.64
N ILE A 202 -1.91 -9.43 6.19
CA ILE A 202 -3.31 -9.72 5.88
C ILE A 202 -3.62 -9.20 4.49
N PRO A 203 -4.19 -10.03 3.59
CA PRO A 203 -4.71 -9.57 2.32
C PRO A 203 -5.66 -8.39 2.49
N THR A 204 -5.51 -7.39 1.63
CA THR A 204 -6.30 -6.15 1.70
C THR A 204 -6.69 -5.71 0.31
N ALA A 205 -7.87 -5.11 0.20
CA ALA A 205 -8.34 -4.48 -1.01
C ALA A 205 -8.70 -3.01 -0.72
N HIS A 206 -8.37 -2.14 -1.67
CA HIS A 206 -8.67 -0.71 -1.65
C HIS A 206 -8.84 -0.23 -3.09
N GLN A 207 -10.01 0.29 -3.42
CA GLN A 207 -10.34 0.78 -4.77
C GLN A 207 -10.05 -0.25 -5.87
N GLU A 208 -9.13 0.08 -6.78
CA GLU A 208 -8.71 -0.75 -7.92
C GLU A 208 -7.54 -1.66 -7.58
N GLN A 209 -7.16 -1.73 -6.30
CA GLN A 209 -6.04 -2.51 -5.84
C GLN A 209 -6.50 -3.61 -4.91
N CYS A 210 -5.96 -4.79 -5.17
CA CYS A 210 -6.06 -5.92 -4.27
C CYS A 210 -4.67 -6.50 -4.06
N MET A 211 -4.45 -6.99 -2.86
CA MET A 211 -3.30 -7.79 -2.50
C MET A 211 -3.74 -9.07 -1.83
N CYS A 212 -3.53 -10.17 -2.55
CA CYS A 212 -3.54 -11.53 -2.01
C CYS A 212 -2.07 -11.95 -2.02
N GLN A 213 -1.36 -11.76 -0.91
CA GLN A 213 0.08 -12.00 -0.90
C GLN A 213 0.39 -13.50 -0.81
N ARG A 214 1.30 -13.93 -1.70
CA ARG A 214 1.86 -15.28 -1.80
C ARG A 214 2.87 -15.59 -0.70
N ASP A 215 3.64 -14.59 -0.26
CA ASP A 215 4.86 -14.82 0.53
C ASP A 215 4.74 -14.45 2.03
N LEU A 216 3.62 -13.85 2.45
CA LEU A 216 3.49 -13.24 3.79
C LEU A 216 2.52 -13.98 4.73
N LEU A 217 1.77 -14.97 4.24
CA LEU A 217 0.89 -15.79 5.07
C LEU A 217 1.67 -16.73 6.01
N GLY A 218 2.98 -16.93 5.77
CA GLY A 218 3.84 -17.81 6.58
C GLY A 218 3.30 -19.23 6.69
N ASP A 219 4.06 -20.13 7.33
CA ASP A 219 3.69 -21.54 7.51
C ASP A 219 2.37 -21.80 8.28
N SER A 220 1.63 -20.75 8.67
CA SER A 220 0.46 -20.81 9.54
C SER A 220 -0.87 -21.07 8.81
N LEU A 221 -0.94 -20.93 7.48
CA LEU A 221 -2.11 -21.33 6.69
C LEU A 221 -1.79 -22.56 5.82
N ALA A 222 -1.56 -23.68 6.51
CA ALA A 222 -1.66 -25.10 6.14
C ALA A 222 -1.22 -25.67 4.76
N HIS A 223 -0.96 -24.90 3.70
CA HIS A 223 -0.43 -25.45 2.44
C HIS A 223 0.55 -24.49 1.78
N PRO A 224 1.87 -24.70 1.93
CA PRO A 224 2.94 -23.90 1.29
C PRO A 224 2.86 -23.82 -0.24
N GLU A 225 1.99 -24.64 -0.86
CA GLU A 225 1.87 -24.79 -2.30
C GLU A 225 0.64 -24.07 -2.90
N GLU A 226 -0.28 -23.57 -2.08
CA GLU A 226 -1.50 -22.91 -2.58
C GLU A 226 -1.29 -21.40 -2.75
N GLN A 227 -1.17 -20.95 -4.00
CA GLN A 227 -1.07 -19.52 -4.33
C GLN A 227 -2.44 -18.87 -4.26
N TYR A 228 -2.54 -17.68 -3.64
CA TYR A 228 -3.74 -16.86 -3.66
C TYR A 228 -3.65 -15.78 -4.73
N GLY A 229 -4.73 -15.60 -5.49
CA GLY A 229 -4.88 -14.56 -6.50
C GLY A 229 -6.03 -13.60 -6.19
N CYS A 230 -5.89 -12.35 -6.61
CA CYS A 230 -6.95 -11.35 -6.56
C CYS A 230 -7.98 -11.62 -7.65
N VAL A 231 -9.26 -11.70 -7.27
CA VAL A 231 -10.40 -11.89 -8.18
C VAL A 231 -11.31 -10.67 -8.09
N ALA A 232 -11.48 -9.95 -9.19
CA ALA A 232 -12.41 -8.82 -9.28
C ALA A 232 -13.82 -9.28 -9.69
N LEU A 233 -14.81 -8.92 -8.89
CA LEU A 233 -16.23 -9.16 -9.12
C LEU A 233 -16.89 -7.84 -9.52
N ARG A 234 -17.42 -7.77 -10.75
CA ARG A 234 -18.03 -6.56 -11.33
C ARG A 234 -19.53 -6.72 -11.54
N LYS A 235 -20.28 -5.62 -11.36
CA LYS A 235 -21.76 -5.60 -11.41
C LYS A 235 -22.34 -5.54 -12.83
N GLU A 236 -21.57 -5.09 -13.83
CA GLU A 236 -22.03 -4.99 -15.22
C GLU A 236 -22.17 -6.38 -15.87
N GLY A 237 -23.31 -7.02 -15.58
CA GLY A 237 -23.71 -8.30 -16.14
C GLY A 237 -22.76 -9.44 -15.80
N ARG A 238 -22.69 -9.88 -14.53
CA ARG A 238 -21.97 -11.07 -13.99
C ARG A 238 -20.75 -11.57 -14.81
N LYS A 239 -19.87 -10.66 -15.25
CA LYS A 239 -18.57 -11.00 -15.81
C LYS A 239 -17.57 -11.15 -14.66
N PHE A 240 -16.95 -12.32 -14.58
CA PHE A 240 -15.75 -12.53 -13.77
C PHE A 240 -14.57 -12.11 -14.64
N SER A 241 -13.93 -10.99 -14.33
CA SER A 241 -12.67 -10.62 -14.99
C SER A 241 -11.56 -10.76 -13.95
N TYR A 242 -10.63 -11.70 -14.17
CA TYR A 242 -9.39 -11.76 -13.41
C TYR A 242 -8.45 -10.68 -13.96
N ASP A 243 -8.72 -9.44 -13.59
CA ASP A 243 -7.86 -8.33 -13.97
C ASP A 243 -7.12 -7.85 -12.73
N PHE A 244 -5.81 -8.12 -12.67
CA PHE A 244 -4.92 -7.58 -11.64
C PHE A 244 -4.77 -6.04 -11.76
N HIS A 245 -5.29 -5.43 -12.83
CA HIS A 245 -5.22 -3.99 -13.10
C HIS A 245 -6.54 -3.42 -13.65
N GLY A 246 -7.67 -4.05 -13.34
CA GLY A 246 -8.95 -3.63 -13.87
C GLY A 246 -9.33 -2.26 -13.32
N ARG A 247 -9.33 -1.25 -14.19
CA ARG A 247 -9.89 0.08 -13.89
C ARG A 247 -11.40 -0.02 -13.66
N GLY A 248 -11.90 0.64 -12.61
CA GLY A 248 -13.30 0.66 -12.22
C GLY A 248 -13.65 -0.10 -10.93
N PRO A 249 -14.78 0.23 -10.29
CA PRO A 249 -15.19 -0.33 -9.00
C PRO A 249 -15.44 -1.85 -9.10
N ALA A 250 -14.72 -2.61 -8.29
CA ALA A 250 -14.87 -4.06 -8.16
C ALA A 250 -14.91 -4.48 -6.69
N LEU A 251 -15.61 -5.58 -6.42
CA LEU A 251 -15.44 -6.32 -5.17
C LEU A 251 -14.33 -7.35 -5.39
N TRP A 252 -13.29 -7.31 -4.57
CA TRP A 252 -12.10 -8.13 -4.64
C TRP A 252 -12.24 -9.30 -3.67
N GLU A 253 -11.87 -10.48 -4.12
CA GLU A 253 -11.74 -11.66 -3.27
C GLU A 253 -10.34 -12.27 -3.46
N CYS A 254 -9.82 -12.94 -2.43
CA CYS A 254 -8.63 -13.78 -2.61
C CYS A 254 -9.04 -15.23 -2.72
N TRP A 255 -8.74 -15.83 -3.86
CA TRP A 255 -9.04 -17.24 -4.12
C TRP A 255 -7.74 -18.01 -4.27
N ARG A 256 -7.76 -19.28 -3.89
CA ARG A 256 -6.66 -20.19 -4.21
C ARG A 256 -6.64 -20.44 -5.71
N GLU A 257 -5.45 -20.60 -6.27
CA GLU A 257 -5.27 -20.90 -7.70
C GLU A 257 -6.03 -22.18 -8.10
N SER A 258 -6.04 -23.19 -7.24
CA SER A 258 -6.83 -24.42 -7.41
C SER A 258 -8.34 -24.15 -7.49
N ASP A 259 -8.87 -23.28 -6.61
CA ASP A 259 -10.29 -22.90 -6.60
C ASP A 259 -10.65 -22.08 -7.86
N ILE A 260 -9.72 -21.26 -8.36
CA ILE A 260 -9.87 -20.51 -9.61
C ILE A 260 -9.99 -21.49 -10.78
N VAL A 261 -9.03 -22.41 -10.93
CA VAL A 261 -9.04 -23.41 -12.02
C VAL A 261 -10.28 -24.30 -11.95
N HIS A 262 -10.64 -24.79 -10.77
CA HIS A 262 -11.83 -25.63 -10.60
C HIS A 262 -13.13 -24.87 -10.94
N SER A 263 -13.24 -23.60 -10.55
CA SER A 263 -14.39 -22.77 -10.89
C SER A 263 -14.51 -22.58 -12.41
N VAL A 264 -13.38 -22.33 -13.07
CA VAL A 264 -13.31 -22.21 -14.52
C VAL A 264 -13.80 -23.46 -15.23
N GLU A 265 -13.27 -24.63 -14.86
CA GLU A 265 -13.62 -25.92 -15.44
C GLU A 265 -15.10 -26.25 -15.21
N ARG A 266 -15.60 -26.07 -13.98
CA ARG A 266 -16.97 -26.40 -13.59
C ARG A 266 -18.01 -25.57 -14.32
N PHE A 267 -17.71 -24.30 -14.63
CA PHE A 267 -18.65 -23.40 -15.30
C PHE A 267 -18.51 -23.41 -16.82
N GLY A 268 -17.66 -24.28 -17.39
CA GLY A 268 -17.42 -24.33 -18.83
C GLY A 268 -16.89 -23.00 -19.38
N LEU A 269 -16.16 -22.25 -18.55
CA LEU A 269 -15.51 -21.02 -18.98
C LEU A 269 -14.31 -21.40 -19.84
N ARG A 270 -14.21 -20.87 -21.06
CA ARG A 270 -12.94 -20.86 -21.77
C ARG A 270 -12.09 -19.77 -21.16
N CYS A 271 -10.97 -20.17 -20.57
CA CYS A 271 -9.98 -19.22 -20.11
C CYS A 271 -8.77 -19.27 -21.02
N ASP A 272 -8.47 -18.13 -21.64
CA ASP A 272 -7.20 -17.95 -22.31
C ASP A 272 -6.17 -17.53 -21.26
N VAL A 273 -5.08 -18.30 -21.16
CA VAL A 273 -3.89 -17.87 -20.41
C VAL A 273 -3.25 -16.77 -21.23
N PHE A 274 -3.47 -15.53 -20.83
CA PHE A 274 -2.80 -14.40 -21.44
C PHE A 274 -1.45 -14.28 -20.76
N ASP A 275 -0.42 -14.70 -21.49
CA ASP A 275 1.00 -14.42 -21.32
C ASP A 275 1.55 -14.29 -19.88
N LYS A 276 2.62 -15.04 -19.57
CA LYS A 276 3.38 -14.77 -18.36
C LYS A 276 3.93 -13.36 -18.49
N THR A 277 3.39 -12.42 -17.73
CA THR A 277 3.93 -11.05 -17.66
C THR A 277 5.42 -11.09 -17.35
N GLU A 278 6.18 -10.01 -17.59
CA GLU A 278 7.62 -9.92 -17.26
C GLU A 278 7.98 -10.32 -15.81
N HIS A 279 6.98 -10.43 -14.92
CA HIS A 279 7.13 -10.87 -13.53
C HIS A 279 6.64 -12.32 -13.25
N GLY A 280 6.33 -13.11 -14.28
CA GLY A 280 5.99 -14.53 -14.15
C GLY A 280 4.61 -14.83 -13.56
N ILE A 281 3.75 -13.83 -13.38
CA ILE A 281 2.39 -14.01 -12.83
C ILE A 281 1.42 -14.30 -13.99
N PRO A 282 0.75 -15.47 -14.01
CA PRO A 282 -0.21 -15.83 -15.05
C PRO A 282 -1.46 -14.96 -14.96
N ARG A 283 -1.92 -14.42 -16.09
CA ARG A 283 -3.22 -13.74 -16.21
C ARG A 283 -4.20 -14.66 -16.93
N TRP A 284 -5.41 -14.75 -16.40
CA TRP A 284 -6.47 -15.60 -16.94
C TRP A 284 -7.62 -14.73 -17.43
N TRP A 285 -8.01 -14.86 -18.69
CA TRP A 285 -9.23 -14.19 -19.19
C TRP A 285 -10.27 -15.25 -19.45
N CYS A 286 -11.29 -15.30 -18.59
CA CYS A 286 -12.32 -16.33 -18.63
C CYS A 286 -13.61 -15.78 -19.23
N GLN A 287 -14.07 -16.39 -20.32
CA GLN A 287 -15.33 -16.05 -20.98
C GLN A 287 -16.17 -17.32 -21.19
N LYS A 288 -17.49 -17.22 -20.95
CA LYS A 288 -18.43 -18.29 -21.34
C LYS A 288 -18.84 -18.04 -22.79
N GLU A 289 -18.75 -19.07 -23.65
CA GLU A 289 -18.99 -18.90 -25.08
C GLU A 289 -20.44 -18.56 -25.41
N ASP A 290 -21.44 -19.09 -24.69
CA ASP A 290 -22.85 -18.78 -24.96
C ASP A 290 -23.72 -18.91 -23.67
N GLU A 291 -24.56 -17.91 -23.41
CA GLU A 291 -25.67 -17.82 -22.44
C GLU A 291 -25.47 -17.66 -20.91
N GLU A 292 -26.45 -16.94 -20.34
CA GLU A 292 -26.77 -16.51 -18.97
C GLU A 292 -25.74 -16.77 -17.85
N PHE A 293 -25.20 -15.63 -17.42
CA PHE A 293 -24.60 -15.26 -16.15
C PHE A 293 -24.97 -16.07 -14.90
N ILE A 294 -23.99 -16.46 -14.08
CA ILE A 294 -24.20 -17.13 -12.78
C ILE A 294 -23.98 -16.11 -11.64
N PRO A 295 -24.91 -15.95 -10.67
CA PRO A 295 -24.71 -15.09 -9.50
C PRO A 295 -23.52 -15.56 -8.66
N VAL A 296 -22.65 -14.62 -8.22
CA VAL A 296 -21.53 -14.89 -7.29
C VAL A 296 -21.99 -15.61 -6.02
N SER A 297 -23.20 -15.30 -5.54
CA SER A 297 -23.81 -15.97 -4.38
C SER A 297 -24.05 -17.47 -4.59
N LYS A 298 -24.20 -17.94 -5.84
CA LYS A 298 -24.28 -19.38 -6.15
C LYS A 298 -22.90 -20.04 -6.22
N VAL A 299 -21.80 -19.29 -6.25
CA VAL A 299 -20.43 -19.84 -6.26
C VAL A 299 -19.93 -20.05 -4.82
N ARG A 300 -20.21 -19.12 -3.91
CA ARG A 300 -19.75 -19.17 -2.51
C ARG A 300 -20.44 -20.19 -1.59
N HIS A 301 -21.65 -20.66 -1.91
CA HIS A 301 -22.41 -21.57 -1.04
C HIS A 301 -22.05 -23.06 -1.15
N PHE A 302 -20.88 -23.42 -1.70
CA PHE A 302 -20.54 -24.83 -1.93
C PHE A 302 -19.56 -25.45 -0.92
N ASN A 303 -19.01 -24.69 0.03
CA ASN A 303 -18.17 -25.21 1.10
C ASN A 303 -18.66 -24.73 2.48
N SER A 304 -19.77 -25.31 2.93
CA SER A 304 -20.12 -25.50 4.35
C SER A 304 -20.90 -26.80 4.49
#